data_AF-A0A6V8PIX5-F1
#
_entry.id   AF-A0A6V8PIX5-F1
#
_cell.length_a   1.000
_cell.length_b   1.000
_cell.length_c   1.000
_cell.angle_alpha   90.00
_cell.angle_beta   90.00
_cell.angle_gamma   90.00
#
_symmetry.space_group_name_H-M   'P 1'
#
loop_
_entity.id
_entity.type
_entity.pdbx_description
1 polymer ?
#
loop_
_entity_poly.entity_id
_entity_poly.type
_entity_poly.pdbx_seq_one_letter_code
_entity_poly.pdbx_strand_id
1 'polypeptide(L)'
;MTRMAPGLGITSVFENGIILHHIHGFPYIPGSALKGIAQDYALQVEYRERSNVVLRRQAKKDPCFVAVFGAQTPEKGENISDFQAFRGGAIFFDALPLHDSDLLAVDVMTPHYGDYYSSGGGTAPADYLNPNPIVFLTVREGVRFLFCLAAQEVKDKDGNLSRWAIEVLNDAQRWLEGALTILGVGGKTAVGYGYFQDFRDHPLP
;
A
#
# COMPACT_ATOMS: atom_id res chain seq x y z
N MET A 1 -13.49 2.18 -7.70
CA MET A 1 -12.06 2.54 -7.60
C MET A 1 -11.83 3.81 -8.42
N THR A 2 -11.16 4.83 -7.86
CA THR A 2 -10.72 6.03 -8.60
C THR A 2 -9.56 5.71 -9.54
N ARG A 3 -9.15 6.64 -10.43
CA ARG A 3 -7.97 6.40 -11.30
C ARG A 3 -6.74 6.03 -10.46
N MET A 4 -5.85 5.18 -10.97
CA MET A 4 -4.64 4.75 -10.24
C MET A 4 -3.40 4.78 -11.11
N ALA A 5 -2.28 5.22 -10.55
CA ALA A 5 -0.97 5.16 -11.21
C ALA A 5 -0.03 4.21 -10.43
N PRO A 6 -0.06 2.88 -10.66
CA PRO A 6 0.84 1.96 -9.97
C PRO A 6 2.25 2.04 -10.54
N GLY A 7 3.31 2.44 -9.81
CA GLY A 7 4.70 2.32 -10.33
C GLY A 7 5.43 3.61 -10.70
N LEU A 8 4.98 4.76 -10.20
CA LEU A 8 5.71 6.01 -10.28
C LEU A 8 7.13 5.84 -9.70
N GLY A 9 8.15 5.95 -10.56
CA GLY A 9 9.57 5.78 -10.22
C GLY A 9 10.27 4.60 -10.90
N ILE A 10 9.56 3.75 -11.67
CA ILE A 10 10.18 2.72 -12.50
C ILE A 10 10.55 3.35 -13.84
N THR A 11 11.83 3.31 -14.21
CA THR A 11 12.32 3.84 -15.49
C THR A 11 11.66 3.08 -16.64
N SER A 12 10.74 3.75 -17.34
CA SER A 12 10.05 3.29 -18.54
C SER A 12 10.08 4.43 -19.55
N VAL A 13 9.88 4.14 -20.84
CA VAL A 13 9.92 5.13 -21.94
C VAL A 13 8.93 6.29 -21.71
N PHE A 14 7.96 6.11 -20.82
CA PHE A 14 7.17 7.16 -20.20
C PHE A 14 7.56 7.26 -18.72
N GLU A 15 8.10 8.41 -18.29
CA GLU A 15 8.72 8.68 -16.97
C GLU A 15 7.80 8.55 -15.73
N ASN A 16 6.64 7.90 -15.84
CA ASN A 16 5.69 7.67 -14.76
C ASN A 16 5.10 6.26 -14.89
N GLY A 17 5.93 5.25 -14.57
CA GLY A 17 5.68 3.85 -14.84
C GLY A 17 4.35 3.34 -14.30
N ILE A 18 3.59 2.63 -15.14
CA ILE A 18 2.59 1.66 -14.69
C ILE A 18 3.31 0.31 -14.49
N ILE A 19 3.05 -0.38 -13.38
CA ILE A 19 3.44 -1.77 -13.18
C ILE A 19 2.54 -2.64 -14.06
N LEU A 20 3.08 -3.09 -15.18
CA LEU A 20 2.42 -3.99 -16.11
C LEU A 20 2.95 -5.42 -15.93
N HIS A 21 2.06 -6.38 -16.04
CA HIS A 21 2.45 -7.79 -16.08
C HIS A 21 3.25 -8.05 -17.35
N HIS A 22 4.52 -8.39 -17.21
CA HIS A 22 5.50 -8.50 -18.31
C HIS A 22 5.07 -9.39 -19.49
N ILE A 23 4.25 -10.42 -19.28
CA ILE A 23 3.76 -11.32 -20.35
C ILE A 23 2.42 -10.86 -20.94
N HIS A 24 1.54 -10.28 -20.11
CA HIS A 24 0.13 -10.09 -20.45
C HIS A 24 -0.26 -8.62 -20.66
N GLY A 25 0.62 -7.69 -20.28
CA GLY A 25 0.43 -6.26 -20.49
C GLY A 25 -0.67 -5.61 -19.64
N PHE A 26 -1.35 -6.35 -18.74
CA PHE A 26 -2.33 -5.77 -17.83
C PHE A 26 -1.66 -5.11 -16.62
N PRO A 27 -2.21 -3.99 -16.08
CA PRO A 27 -1.74 -3.41 -14.84
C PRO A 27 -2.06 -4.31 -13.65
N TYR A 28 -1.12 -4.46 -12.72
CA TYR A 28 -1.36 -5.19 -11.47
C TYR A 28 -0.80 -4.43 -10.27
N ILE A 29 -1.26 -4.80 -9.08
CA ILE A 29 -0.77 -4.22 -7.83
C ILE A 29 0.06 -5.28 -7.10
N PRO A 30 1.36 -5.04 -6.85
CA PRO A 30 2.17 -6.02 -6.15
C PRO A 30 1.65 -6.31 -4.74
N GLY A 31 1.65 -7.59 -4.34
CA GLY A 31 1.25 -8.02 -3.00
C GLY A 31 2.13 -7.43 -1.90
N SER A 32 3.40 -7.15 -2.20
CA SER A 32 4.29 -6.41 -1.32
C SER A 32 3.83 -4.96 -1.08
N ALA A 33 3.31 -4.29 -2.10
CA ALA A 33 2.73 -2.95 -1.97
C ALA A 33 1.46 -2.99 -1.13
N LEU A 34 0.59 -3.99 -1.36
CA LEU A 34 -0.63 -4.21 -0.57
C LEU A 34 -0.32 -4.49 0.91
N LYS A 35 0.68 -5.34 1.18
CA LYS A 35 1.15 -5.61 2.54
C LYS A 35 1.69 -4.34 3.20
N GLY A 36 2.44 -3.53 2.45
CA GLY A 36 3.03 -2.27 2.93
C GLY A 36 1.97 -1.25 3.33
N ILE A 37 0.97 -1.01 2.47
CA ILE A 37 -0.11 -0.05 2.79
C ILE A 37 -1.01 -0.54 3.93
N ALA A 38 -1.28 -1.84 4.02
CA ALA A 38 -2.07 -2.41 5.11
C ALA A 38 -1.33 -2.24 6.44
N GLN A 39 -0.02 -2.44 6.44
CA GLN A 39 0.83 -2.17 7.59
C GLN A 39 0.81 -0.70 7.99
N ASP A 40 0.89 0.19 7.00
CA ASP A 40 0.88 1.63 7.24
C ASP A 40 -0.46 2.11 7.80
N TYR A 41 -1.57 1.60 7.25
CA TYR A 41 -2.92 1.85 7.75
C TYR A 41 -3.09 1.43 9.21
N ALA A 42 -2.67 0.20 9.53
CA ALA A 42 -2.72 -0.28 10.91
C ALA A 42 -1.98 0.70 11.85
N LEU A 43 -0.75 1.08 11.50
CA LEU A 43 0.09 1.94 12.34
C LEU A 43 -0.41 3.39 12.43
N GLN A 44 -0.87 3.98 11.32
CA GLN A 44 -1.17 5.42 11.23
C GLN A 44 -2.61 5.77 11.59
N VAL A 45 -3.55 4.87 11.29
CA VAL A 45 -4.99 5.11 11.49
C VAL A 45 -5.44 4.37 12.73
N GLU A 46 -5.45 3.03 12.70
CA GLU A 46 -6.11 2.25 13.75
C GLU A 46 -5.43 2.34 15.11
N TYR A 47 -4.12 2.08 15.20
CA TYR A 47 -3.42 2.14 16.48
C TYR A 47 -3.28 3.57 17.01
N ARG A 48 -3.32 4.57 16.12
CA ARG A 48 -3.31 5.99 16.51
C ARG A 48 -4.66 6.42 17.10
N GLU A 49 -5.78 5.95 16.53
CA GLU A 49 -7.13 6.23 17.05
C GLU A 49 -7.40 5.52 18.38
N ARG A 50 -6.87 4.30 18.57
CA ARG A 50 -7.04 3.54 19.83
C ARG A 50 -6.37 4.18 21.04
N SER A 51 -5.35 5.01 20.85
CA SER A 51 -4.76 5.79 21.92
C SER A 51 -3.93 6.94 21.34
N ASN A 52 -4.21 8.17 21.76
CA ASN A 52 -3.48 9.39 21.36
C ASN A 52 -1.95 9.36 21.59
N VAL A 53 -1.42 8.33 22.25
CA VAL A 53 -0.02 8.19 22.68
C VAL A 53 0.58 6.84 22.26
N VAL A 54 -0.12 5.96 21.54
CA VAL A 54 0.50 4.70 21.07
C VAL A 54 1.59 5.04 20.06
N LEU A 55 2.83 5.00 20.52
CA LEU A 55 4.01 5.13 19.69
C LEU A 55 4.02 3.96 18.70
N ARG A 56 4.38 4.22 17.45
CA ARG A 56 4.57 3.21 16.39
C ARG A 56 5.32 1.95 16.86
N ARG A 57 6.22 2.12 17.83
CA ARG A 57 6.99 1.05 18.49
C ARG A 57 6.11 0.08 19.30
N GLN A 58 5.09 0.57 20.00
CA GLN A 58 4.21 -0.26 20.81
C GLN A 58 3.24 -1.07 19.94
N ALA A 59 2.72 -0.45 18.87
CA ALA A 59 1.91 -1.18 17.88
C ALA A 59 2.68 -2.33 17.23
N LYS A 60 3.99 -2.15 16.95
CA LYS A 60 4.85 -3.21 16.41
C LYS A 60 5.17 -4.36 17.39
N LYS A 61 4.82 -4.22 18.67
CA LYS A 61 4.89 -5.28 19.69
C LYS A 61 3.54 -5.96 19.92
N ASP A 62 2.48 -5.41 19.35
CA ASP A 62 1.15 -5.95 19.54
C ASP A 62 1.04 -7.35 18.91
N PRO A 63 0.54 -8.36 19.64
CA PRO A 63 0.39 -9.72 19.13
C PRO A 63 -0.38 -9.81 17.81
N CYS A 64 -1.43 -9.01 17.61
CA CYS A 64 -2.21 -9.02 16.37
C CYS A 64 -1.35 -8.51 15.20
N PHE A 65 -0.65 -7.39 15.41
CA PHE A 65 0.21 -6.79 14.39
C PHE A 65 1.36 -7.73 13.99
N VAL A 66 2.06 -8.29 14.98
CA VAL A 66 3.17 -9.21 14.76
C VAL A 66 2.70 -10.49 14.07
N ALA A 67 1.51 -11.00 14.41
CA ALA A 67 0.96 -12.18 13.75
C ALA A 67 0.69 -11.97 12.26
N VAL A 68 0.25 -10.78 11.83
CA VAL A 68 0.01 -10.50 10.41
C VAL A 68 1.30 -10.18 9.65
N PHE A 69 2.07 -9.19 10.14
CA PHE A 69 3.19 -8.64 9.39
C PHE A 69 4.54 -9.30 9.72
N GLY A 70 4.68 -9.83 10.92
CA GLY A 70 5.94 -10.29 11.49
C GLY A 70 6.77 -9.16 12.11
N ALA A 71 7.93 -9.54 12.65
CA ALA A 71 8.95 -8.65 13.19
C ALA A 71 10.31 -9.09 12.65
N GLN A 72 10.89 -8.34 11.70
CA GLN A 72 12.14 -8.75 11.05
C GLN A 72 13.39 -8.09 11.66
N THR A 73 13.24 -6.86 12.14
CA THR A 73 14.35 -6.06 12.67
C THR A 73 13.93 -5.36 13.96
N PRO A 74 14.85 -5.19 14.92
CA PRO A 74 14.59 -4.40 16.12
C PRO A 74 14.27 -2.96 15.77
N GLU A 75 13.35 -2.34 16.51
CA GLU A 75 13.08 -0.93 16.37
C GLU A 75 14.23 -0.08 16.95
N LYS A 76 14.38 1.15 16.47
CA LYS A 76 15.39 2.09 17.00
C LYS A 76 15.20 2.26 18.50
N GLY A 77 16.22 1.89 19.30
CA GLY A 77 16.18 1.95 20.77
C GLY A 77 15.83 0.63 21.45
N GLU A 78 15.61 -0.44 20.71
CA GLU A 78 15.57 -1.80 21.26
C GLU A 78 16.96 -2.42 21.30
N ASN A 79 17.16 -3.30 22.28
CA ASN A 79 18.38 -4.08 22.37
C ASN A 79 18.34 -5.23 21.36
N ILE A 80 19.38 -5.31 20.52
CA ILE A 80 19.49 -6.33 19.48
C ILE A 80 19.56 -7.74 20.10
N SER A 81 20.14 -7.90 21.29
CA SER A 81 20.23 -9.20 21.96
C SER A 81 18.88 -9.77 22.39
N ASP A 82 17.91 -8.90 22.63
CA ASP A 82 16.60 -9.26 23.19
C ASP A 82 15.53 -9.34 22.08
N PHE A 83 15.91 -8.98 20.84
CA PHE A 83 15.01 -9.00 19.70
C PHE A 83 14.86 -10.41 19.14
N GLN A 84 13.62 -10.89 19.12
CA GLN A 84 13.28 -12.15 18.46
C GLN A 84 12.60 -11.87 17.13
N ALA A 85 13.26 -12.29 16.04
CA ALA A 85 12.66 -12.22 14.73
C ALA A 85 11.46 -13.17 14.63
N PHE A 86 10.38 -12.67 14.03
CA PHE A 86 9.12 -13.39 13.92
C PHE A 86 8.54 -13.28 12.51
N ARG A 87 8.13 -14.42 11.94
CA ARG A 87 7.49 -14.45 10.61
C ARG A 87 5.98 -14.25 10.77
N GLY A 88 5.43 -13.23 10.10
CA GLY A 88 3.98 -13.04 10.02
C GLY A 88 3.30 -14.17 9.24
N GLY A 89 2.08 -14.52 9.62
CA GLY A 89 1.26 -15.57 9.03
C GLY A 89 0.42 -15.14 7.84
N ALA A 90 0.29 -13.83 7.55
CA ALA A 90 -0.50 -13.34 6.43
C ALA A 90 0.30 -13.26 5.12
N ILE A 91 -0.30 -13.74 4.03
CA ILE A 91 0.20 -13.73 2.66
C ILE A 91 -0.69 -12.80 1.84
N PHE A 92 -0.06 -11.79 1.24
CA PHE A 92 -0.70 -10.84 0.35
C PHE A 92 -0.27 -11.18 -1.09
N PHE A 93 -1.22 -11.62 -1.91
CA PHE A 93 -0.97 -11.89 -3.32
C PHE A 93 -1.04 -10.59 -4.14
N ASP A 94 -0.54 -10.64 -5.36
CA ASP A 94 -0.71 -9.56 -6.33
C ASP A 94 -2.20 -9.39 -6.65
N ALA A 95 -2.68 -8.15 -6.67
CA ALA A 95 -4.04 -7.86 -7.09
C ALA A 95 -4.11 -7.73 -8.60
N LEU A 96 -5.07 -8.44 -9.19
CA LEU A 96 -5.25 -8.54 -10.63
C LEU A 96 -6.57 -7.88 -11.04
N PRO A 97 -6.64 -7.21 -12.21
CA PRO A 97 -7.89 -6.70 -12.72
C PRO A 97 -8.83 -7.86 -13.09
N LEU A 98 -10.14 -7.68 -12.85
CA LEU A 98 -11.18 -8.66 -13.19
C LEU A 98 -11.66 -8.58 -14.64
N HIS A 99 -11.17 -7.60 -15.39
CA HIS A 99 -11.52 -7.38 -16.80
C HIS A 99 -10.24 -7.27 -17.61
N ASP A 100 -10.29 -7.71 -18.85
CA ASP A 100 -9.08 -7.89 -19.67
C ASP A 100 -8.94 -6.80 -20.75
N SER A 101 -9.88 -5.83 -20.79
CA SER A 101 -9.97 -4.82 -21.84
C SER A 101 -10.25 -3.42 -21.29
N ASP A 102 -9.68 -2.41 -21.96
CA ASP A 102 -9.89 -0.97 -21.70
C ASP A 102 -9.53 -0.50 -20.27
N LEU A 103 -8.44 -1.06 -19.74
CA LEU A 103 -7.97 -0.82 -18.38
C LEU A 103 -7.21 0.50 -18.21
N LEU A 104 -6.63 1.03 -19.29
CA LEU A 104 -5.68 2.14 -19.24
C LEU A 104 -6.27 3.41 -19.85
N ALA A 105 -5.97 4.55 -19.23
CA ALA A 105 -6.27 5.89 -19.71
C ALA A 105 -5.01 6.76 -19.63
N VAL A 106 -4.84 7.67 -20.58
CA VAL A 106 -3.79 8.70 -20.53
C VAL A 106 -4.30 9.86 -19.68
N ASP A 107 -3.43 10.37 -18.81
CA ASP A 107 -3.70 11.54 -17.99
C ASP A 107 -2.55 12.55 -18.08
N VAL A 108 -2.81 13.81 -17.73
CA VAL A 108 -1.83 14.90 -17.81
C VAL A 108 -1.77 15.63 -16.49
N MET A 109 -0.56 15.77 -15.94
CA MET A 109 -0.29 16.66 -14.82
C MET A 109 0.54 17.84 -15.25
N THR A 110 0.11 19.05 -14.89
CA THR A 110 0.85 20.29 -15.11
C THR A 110 1.35 20.84 -13.77
N PRO A 111 2.45 20.33 -13.19
CA PRO A 111 3.08 20.99 -12.07
C PRO A 111 3.49 22.42 -12.46
N HIS A 112 3.15 23.37 -11.60
CA HIS A 112 3.50 24.79 -11.79
C HIS A 112 4.77 25.19 -11.03
N TYR A 113 5.31 24.34 -10.14
CA TYR A 113 6.38 24.71 -9.20
C TYR A 113 7.60 23.76 -9.22
N GLY A 114 7.97 23.21 -10.39
CA GLY A 114 9.10 22.28 -10.52
C GLY A 114 10.40 22.81 -9.88
N ASP A 115 10.74 24.06 -10.19
CA ASP A 115 11.98 24.72 -9.72
C ASP A 115 12.00 24.99 -8.21
N TYR A 116 10.84 25.20 -7.59
CA TYR A 116 10.73 25.41 -6.13
C TYR A 116 11.08 24.13 -5.35
N TYR A 117 10.58 22.98 -5.80
CA TYR A 117 10.83 21.70 -5.16
C TYR A 117 12.24 21.16 -5.46
N SER A 118 12.79 21.41 -6.64
CA SER A 118 14.15 21.00 -7.01
C SER A 118 15.25 21.81 -6.32
N SER A 119 14.97 23.06 -5.93
CA SER A 119 15.95 23.95 -5.28
C SER A 119 15.94 23.91 -3.75
N GLY A 120 15.09 23.09 -3.13
CA GLY A 120 14.97 23.02 -1.67
C GLY A 120 14.48 24.32 -1.02
N GLY A 121 13.70 25.13 -1.75
CA GLY A 121 13.13 26.39 -1.25
C GLY A 121 13.97 27.64 -1.56
N GLY A 122 14.94 27.57 -2.47
CA GLY A 122 15.77 28.72 -2.86
C GLY A 122 15.08 29.77 -3.75
N THR A 123 13.95 29.42 -4.38
CA THR A 123 13.19 30.31 -5.27
C THR A 123 11.77 30.48 -4.72
N ALA A 124 11.29 31.69 -4.48
CA ALA A 124 9.92 31.87 -3.98
C ALA A 124 8.89 31.31 -4.98
N PRO A 125 7.83 30.59 -4.52
CA PRO A 125 6.77 30.14 -5.41
C PRO A 125 6.12 31.39 -6.00
N ALA A 126 6.11 31.48 -7.33
CA ALA A 126 5.60 32.65 -8.02
C ALA A 126 4.71 32.23 -9.19
N ASP A 127 3.61 32.97 -9.38
CA ASP A 127 2.54 32.66 -10.35
C ASP A 127 2.96 32.78 -11.83
N TYR A 128 4.23 33.10 -12.12
CA TYR A 128 4.76 33.27 -13.48
C TYR A 128 5.53 32.04 -14.02
N LEU A 129 5.54 30.93 -13.28
CA LEU A 129 6.20 29.71 -13.73
C LEU A 129 5.34 28.97 -14.78
N ASN A 130 5.98 28.56 -15.88
CA ASN A 130 5.28 27.88 -16.99
C ASN A 130 4.76 26.51 -16.53
N PRO A 131 3.50 26.15 -16.85
CA PRO A 131 3.03 24.78 -16.64
C PRO A 131 3.87 23.83 -17.48
N ASN A 132 4.37 22.75 -16.87
CA ASN A 132 5.08 21.70 -17.59
C ASN A 132 4.18 20.45 -17.70
N PRO A 133 3.47 20.21 -18.82
CA PRO A 133 2.58 19.06 -18.96
C PRO A 133 3.36 17.75 -18.99
N ILE A 134 3.14 16.93 -17.97
CA ILE A 134 3.67 15.57 -17.85
C ILE A 134 2.54 14.60 -18.14
N VAL A 135 2.63 13.94 -19.30
CA VAL A 135 1.70 12.89 -19.71
C VAL A 135 2.08 11.57 -19.03
N PHE A 136 1.12 10.87 -18.44
CA PHE A 136 1.34 9.56 -17.82
C PHE A 136 0.15 8.63 -18.02
N LEU A 137 0.38 7.33 -17.88
CA LEU A 137 -0.69 6.34 -17.94
C LEU A 137 -1.33 6.18 -16.56
N THR A 138 -2.63 5.94 -16.56
CA THR A 138 -3.44 5.60 -15.37
C THR A 138 -4.30 4.38 -15.65
N VAL A 139 -4.64 3.63 -14.61
CA VAL A 139 -5.76 2.71 -14.63
C VAL A 139 -7.04 3.54 -14.60
N ARG A 140 -7.98 3.23 -15.48
CA ARG A 140 -9.28 3.91 -15.59
C ARG A 140 -10.09 3.76 -14.30
N GLU A 141 -10.88 4.77 -13.99
CA GLU A 141 -11.89 4.67 -12.93
C GLU A 141 -12.92 3.56 -13.24
N GLY A 142 -13.39 2.87 -12.20
CA GLY A 142 -14.39 1.81 -12.32
C GLY A 142 -13.83 0.42 -12.63
N VAL A 143 -12.53 0.28 -12.87
CA VAL A 143 -11.88 -1.04 -12.97
C VAL A 143 -11.99 -1.76 -11.63
N ARG A 144 -12.36 -3.05 -11.68
CA ARG A 144 -12.44 -3.92 -10.51
C ARG A 144 -11.18 -4.75 -10.41
N PHE A 145 -10.69 -4.93 -9.19
CA PHE A 145 -9.54 -5.77 -8.88
C PHE A 145 -9.95 -6.92 -7.96
N LEU A 146 -9.32 -8.07 -8.16
CA LEU A 146 -9.34 -9.19 -7.25
C LEU A 146 -8.16 -9.06 -6.28
N PHE A 147 -8.47 -9.01 -4.99
CA PHE A 147 -7.48 -9.03 -3.92
C PHE A 147 -7.55 -10.38 -3.23
N CYS A 148 -6.43 -11.10 -3.20
CA CYS A 148 -6.35 -12.41 -2.56
C CYS A 148 -5.46 -12.33 -1.31
N LEU A 149 -5.96 -12.90 -0.22
CA LEU A 149 -5.24 -13.07 1.04
C LEU A 149 -5.25 -14.55 1.42
N ALA A 150 -4.16 -15.02 1.99
CA ALA A 150 -4.11 -16.30 2.69
C ALA A 150 -3.44 -16.12 4.05
N ALA A 151 -3.74 -17.03 4.99
CA ALA A 151 -3.18 -16.98 6.32
C ALA A 151 -2.76 -18.37 6.81
N GLN A 152 -1.70 -18.40 7.60
CA GLN A 152 -1.27 -19.57 8.35
C GLN A 152 -1.46 -19.30 9.84
N GLU A 153 -1.70 -20.36 10.61
CA GLU A 153 -1.67 -20.28 12.06
C GLU A 153 -0.29 -19.79 12.52
N VAL A 154 -0.31 -18.90 13.50
CA VAL A 154 0.89 -18.30 14.05
C VAL A 154 1.07 -18.80 15.47
N LYS A 155 2.22 -19.41 15.74
CA LYS A 155 2.61 -19.83 17.08
C LYS A 155 4.10 -19.61 17.29
N ASP A 156 4.47 -18.89 18.34
CA ASP A 156 5.87 -18.78 18.76
C ASP A 156 6.32 -20.03 19.54
N LYS A 157 7.63 -20.18 19.70
CA LYS A 157 8.22 -21.34 20.39
C LYS A 157 7.88 -21.37 21.86
N ASP A 158 7.75 -20.19 22.46
CA ASP A 158 7.55 -20.00 23.90
C ASP A 158 6.07 -19.95 24.29
N GLY A 159 5.15 -19.91 23.32
CA GLY A 159 3.71 -19.88 23.53
C GLY A 159 3.13 -18.50 23.89
N ASN A 160 3.93 -17.43 23.83
CA ASN A 160 3.48 -16.07 24.13
C ASN A 160 2.65 -15.45 22.99
N LEU A 161 2.75 -16.00 21.78
CA LEU A 161 1.95 -15.62 20.63
C LEU A 161 1.31 -16.86 20.02
N SER A 162 -0.01 -16.95 20.08
CA SER A 162 -0.79 -17.98 19.38
C SER A 162 -2.03 -17.32 18.79
N ARG A 163 -2.21 -17.44 17.47
CA ARG A 163 -3.40 -16.96 16.74
C ARG A 163 -3.75 -17.91 15.62
N TRP A 164 -5.04 -18.18 15.47
CA TRP A 164 -5.55 -19.03 14.41
C TRP A 164 -5.46 -18.33 13.06
N ALA A 165 -5.34 -19.13 12.00
CA ALA A 165 -5.24 -18.62 10.63
C ALA A 165 -6.40 -17.67 10.28
N ILE A 166 -7.62 -17.96 10.75
CA ILE A 166 -8.80 -17.13 10.50
C ILE A 166 -8.71 -15.75 11.18
N GLU A 167 -8.12 -15.67 12.37
CA GLU A 167 -7.94 -14.39 13.08
C GLU A 167 -6.91 -13.52 12.36
N VAL A 168 -5.81 -14.14 11.92
CA VAL A 168 -4.76 -13.48 11.11
C VAL A 168 -5.35 -12.99 9.79
N LEU A 169 -6.18 -13.80 9.13
CA LEU A 169 -6.84 -13.43 7.87
C LEU A 169 -7.78 -12.25 8.07
N ASN A 170 -8.61 -12.28 9.11
CA ASN A 170 -9.57 -11.20 9.41
C ASN A 170 -8.85 -9.86 9.69
N ASP A 171 -7.76 -9.88 10.47
CA ASP A 171 -6.97 -8.68 10.71
C ASP A 171 -6.30 -8.16 9.42
N ALA A 172 -5.73 -9.06 8.62
CA ALA A 172 -5.12 -8.70 7.33
C ALA A 172 -6.15 -8.09 6.35
N GLN A 173 -7.34 -8.69 6.24
CA GLN A 173 -8.43 -8.20 5.40
C GLN A 173 -8.88 -6.82 5.85
N ARG A 174 -9.19 -6.66 7.14
CA ARG A 174 -9.65 -5.40 7.72
C ARG A 174 -8.65 -4.26 7.53
N TRP A 175 -7.36 -4.52 7.73
CA TRP A 175 -6.31 -3.53 7.50
C TRP A 175 -6.10 -3.22 6.02
N LEU A 176 -6.23 -4.20 5.14
CA LEU A 176 -6.14 -3.98 3.71
C LEU A 176 -7.32 -3.14 3.21
N GLU A 177 -8.56 -3.51 3.54
CA GLU A 177 -9.75 -2.75 3.15
C GLU A 177 -9.70 -1.32 3.66
N GLY A 178 -9.29 -1.12 4.91
CA GLY A 178 -9.07 0.20 5.49
C GLY A 178 -8.00 1.00 4.72
N ALA A 179 -6.86 0.39 4.41
CA ALA A 179 -5.80 1.03 3.64
C ALA A 179 -6.26 1.43 2.23
N LEU A 180 -6.96 0.52 1.54
CA LEU A 180 -7.48 0.74 0.20
C LEU A 180 -8.53 1.85 0.15
N THR A 181 -9.28 2.04 1.24
CA THR A 181 -10.33 3.07 1.35
C THR A 181 -9.76 4.43 1.77
N ILE A 182 -8.79 4.47 2.68
CA ILE A 182 -8.36 5.71 3.36
C ILE A 182 -7.00 6.22 2.87
N LEU A 183 -6.06 5.32 2.57
CA LEU A 183 -4.72 5.72 2.10
C LEU A 183 -4.61 5.70 0.58
N GLY A 184 -5.29 4.77 -0.07
CA GLY A 184 -5.17 4.52 -1.51
C GLY A 184 -3.86 3.82 -1.89
N VAL A 185 -3.75 3.41 -3.15
CA VAL A 185 -2.62 2.61 -3.67
C VAL A 185 -2.04 3.18 -4.96
N GLY A 186 -0.74 3.05 -5.14
CA GLY A 186 -0.01 3.62 -6.28
C GLY A 186 0.57 4.98 -5.92
N GLY A 187 1.06 5.72 -6.92
CA GLY A 187 1.51 7.08 -6.69
C GLY A 187 0.38 8.09 -6.80
N LYS A 188 0.64 9.31 -6.30
CA LYS A 188 -0.29 10.45 -6.36
C LYS A 188 -1.60 10.25 -5.56
N THR A 189 -1.58 9.43 -4.51
CA THR A 189 -2.71 9.29 -3.56
C THR A 189 -3.11 10.62 -2.93
N ALA A 190 -2.14 11.49 -2.64
CA ALA A 190 -2.37 12.85 -2.13
C ALA A 190 -3.24 13.76 -3.04
N VAL A 191 -3.46 13.39 -4.30
CA VAL A 191 -4.33 14.11 -5.25
C VAL A 191 -5.51 13.26 -5.72
N GLY A 192 -5.89 12.20 -4.98
CA GLY A 192 -7.17 11.48 -5.18
C GLY A 192 -7.10 10.18 -5.98
N TYR A 193 -5.90 9.70 -6.33
CA TYR A 193 -5.73 8.47 -7.12
C TYR A 193 -5.61 7.22 -6.24
N GLY A 194 -6.10 6.08 -6.72
CA GLY A 194 -5.81 4.77 -6.15
C GLY A 194 -6.72 4.30 -5.03
N TYR A 195 -7.88 4.93 -4.84
CA TYR A 195 -8.82 4.58 -3.78
C TYR A 195 -9.80 3.50 -4.26
N PHE A 196 -10.11 2.55 -3.39
CA PHE A 196 -11.08 1.48 -3.64
C PHE A 196 -12.25 1.57 -2.67
N GLN A 197 -13.38 1.02 -3.09
CA GLN A 197 -14.64 0.97 -2.35
C GLN A 197 -15.46 -0.22 -2.88
N ASP A 198 -16.60 -0.49 -2.24
CA ASP A 198 -17.55 -1.53 -2.63
C ASP A 198 -16.94 -2.95 -2.63
N PHE A 199 -16.20 -3.27 -1.57
CA PHE A 199 -15.61 -4.61 -1.37
C PHE A 199 -16.70 -5.68 -1.28
N ARG A 200 -16.47 -6.80 -1.95
CA ARG A 200 -17.36 -7.96 -1.94
C ARG A 200 -16.51 -9.22 -1.81
N ASP A 201 -16.92 -10.11 -0.93
CA ASP A 201 -16.35 -11.44 -0.87
C ASP A 201 -16.65 -12.17 -2.18
N HIS A 202 -15.60 -12.61 -2.86
CA HIS A 202 -15.72 -13.47 -4.02
C HIS A 202 -15.37 -14.88 -3.57
N PRO A 203 -16.29 -15.87 -3.66
CA PRO A 203 -15.94 -17.25 -3.36
C PRO A 203 -14.81 -17.68 -4.29
N LEU A 204 -13.80 -18.37 -3.77
CA LEU A 204 -12.77 -18.97 -4.62
C LEU A 204 -13.47 -19.94 -5.59
N PRO A 205 -13.06 -19.97 -6.87
CA PRO A 205 -13.61 -20.92 -7.84
C PRO A 205 -13.36 -22.38 -7.45
#